data_AF-A0AA89C4M3-F1
#
_entry.id   AF-A0AA89C4M3-F1
#
_cell.length_a   1.000
_cell.length_b   1.000
_cell.length_c   1.000
_cell.angle_alpha   90.00
_cell.angle_beta   90.00
_cell.angle_gamma   90.00
#
_symmetry.space_group_name_H-M   'P 1'
#
loop_
_entity.id
_entity.type
_entity.pdbx_description
1 polymer ?
#
loop_
_entity_poly.entity_id
_entity_poly.type
_entity_poly.pdbx_seq_one_letter_code
_entity_poly.pdbx_strand_id
1 'polypeptide(L)' 'MYSSCITWLDKEKGIFKIENSSRVASLWGRRKNRPAMNFDKLSRSIRQYYKKNIIKKTEKSKRLVYQFCQHVL' A
#
# COMPACT_ATOMS: atom_id res chain seq x y z
N MET A 1 -5.72 -0.34 16.86
CA MET A 1 -5.84 1.05 16.37
C MET A 1 -4.87 1.37 15.20
N TYR A 2 -4.98 0.67 14.07
CA TYR A 2 -4.43 1.14 12.77
C TYR A 2 -5.54 1.61 11.82
N SER A 3 -6.79 1.61 12.30
CA SER A 3 -8.02 1.77 11.52
C SER A 3 -8.13 3.10 10.76
N SER A 4 -7.23 4.05 11.01
CA SER A 4 -7.17 5.36 10.34
C SER A 4 -6.00 5.48 9.33
N CYS A 5 -5.25 4.41 9.06
CA CYS A 5 -4.06 4.45 8.19
C CYS A 5 -4.27 3.75 6.86
N ILE A 6 -4.83 2.54 6.90
CA ILE A 6 -5.14 1.70 5.74
C ILE A 6 -6.49 1.04 5.99
N THR A 7 -7.34 0.99 4.97
CA THR A 7 -8.67 0.39 5.01
C THR A 7 -8.84 -0.58 3.84
N TRP A 8 -9.59 -1.66 4.06
CA TRP A 8 -10.08 -2.48 2.96
C TRP A 8 -11.25 -1.75 2.30
N LEU A 9 -11.21 -1.62 0.97
CA LEU A 9 -12.37 -1.20 0.18
C LEU A 9 -13.16 -2.41 -0.32
N ASP A 10 -12.44 -3.49 -0.63
CA ASP A 10 -13.01 -4.80 -0.98
C ASP A 10 -11.98 -5.85 -0.55
N LYS A 11 -12.25 -6.52 0.58
CA LYS A 11 -11.30 -7.48 1.16
C LYS A 11 -11.18 -8.74 0.30
N GLU A 12 -12.26 -9.20 -0.31
CA GLU A 12 -12.28 -10.41 -1.15
C GLU A 12 -11.47 -10.21 -2.43
N LYS A 13 -11.56 -9.01 -3.03
CA LYS A 13 -10.75 -8.66 -4.21
C LYS A 13 -9.36 -8.14 -3.86
N GLY A 14 -9.01 -8.05 -2.58
CA GLY A 14 -7.74 -7.52 -2.09
C GLY A 14 -7.52 -6.04 -2.35
N ILE A 15 -8.59 -5.25 -2.49
CA ILE A 15 -8.52 -3.82 -2.75
C ILE A 15 -8.46 -3.05 -1.44
N PHE A 16 -7.41 -2.27 -1.26
CA PHE A 16 -7.20 -1.44 -0.07
C PHE A 16 -6.86 0.00 -0.43
N LYS A 17 -7.14 0.91 0.49
CA LYS A 17 -6.79 2.32 0.39
C LYS A 17 -5.88 2.71 1.53
N ILE A 18 -4.86 3.49 1.21
CA ILE A 18 -4.03 4.17 2.19
C ILE A 18 -4.71 5.50 2.53
N GLU A 19 -5.28 5.61 3.73
CA GLU A 19 -5.99 6.80 4.21
C GLU A 19 -5.02 7.88 4.70
N ASN A 20 -3.93 7.48 5.36
CA ASN A 20 -2.89 8.39 5.84
C ASN A 20 -1.51 7.95 5.34
N SER A 21 -1.12 8.48 4.18
CA SER A 21 0.13 8.14 3.50
C SER A 21 1.38 8.41 4.33
N SER A 22 1.43 9.55 5.03
CA SER A 22 2.53 9.93 5.92
C SER A 22 2.68 8.94 7.08
N ARG A 23 1.58 8.62 7.76
CA ARG A 23 1.58 7.70 8.90
C ARG A 23 1.95 6.28 8.49
N VAL A 24 1.44 5.79 7.35
CA VAL A 24 1.83 4.48 6.79
C VAL A 24 3.33 4.43 6.49
N ALA A 25 3.87 5.46 5.86
CA ALA A 25 5.30 5.53 5.57
C ALA A 25 6.16 5.59 6.84
N SER A 26 5.75 6.35 7.85
CA SER A 26 6.42 6.44 9.14
C SER A 26 6.44 5.09 9.87
N LEU A 27 5.29 4.39 9.92
CA LEU A 27 5.18 3.07 10.52
C LEU A 27 6.04 2.03 9.78
N TRP A 28 6.04 2.07 8.45
CA TRP A 28 6.92 1.20 7.64
C TRP A 28 8.40 1.50 7.88
N GLY A 29 8.77 2.79 7.93
CA GLY A 29 10.12 3.24 8.26
C GLY A 29 10.58 2.72 9.61
N ARG A 30 9.78 2.90 10.65
CA ARG A 30 10.05 2.37 12.00
C ARG A 30 10.25 0.85 11.97
N ARG A 31 9.36 0.11 11.29
CA ARG A 31 9.43 -1.37 11.19
C ARG A 31 10.70 -1.88 10.51
N LYS A 32 11.26 -1.10 9.58
CA LYS A 32 12.46 -1.45 8.79
C LYS A 32 13.74 -0.73 9.25
N ASN A 33 13.69 -0.01 10.36
CA ASN A 33 14.77 0.88 10.84
C ASN A 33 15.28 1.85 9.75
N ARG A 34 14.33 2.48 9.04
CA ARG A 34 14.59 3.50 8.00
C ARG A 34 13.91 4.81 8.42
N PRO A 35 14.55 5.66 9.25
CA PRO A 35 13.92 6.87 9.81
C PRO A 35 13.53 7.91 8.75
N ALA A 36 14.25 7.97 7.63
CA ALA A 36 13.96 8.88 6.51
C ALA A 36 12.93 8.33 5.49
N MET A 37 12.11 7.36 5.89
CA MET A 37 11.04 6.81 5.05
C MET A 37 9.91 7.83 4.88
N ASN A 38 9.44 8.00 3.64
CA ASN A 38 8.29 8.82 3.30
C ASN A 38 7.41 8.09 2.27
N PHE A 39 6.25 8.66 1.95
CA PHE A 39 5.31 8.00 1.06
C PHE A 39 5.82 7.90 -0.39
N ASP A 40 6.64 8.83 -0.87
CA ASP A 40 7.19 8.76 -2.22
C ASP A 40 8.11 7.55 -2.39
N LYS A 41 8.98 7.30 -1.40
CA LYS A 41 9.87 6.12 -1.35
C LYS A 41 9.08 4.82 -1.17
N LEU A 42 8.07 4.83 -0.29
CA LEU A 42 7.21 3.67 -0.07
C LEU A 42 6.40 3.34 -1.32
N SER A 43 5.76 4.33 -1.94
CA SER A 43 4.98 4.16 -3.17
C SER A 43 5.86 3.71 -4.33
N ARG A 44 7.13 4.14 -4.37
CA ARG A 44 8.11 3.63 -5.35
C ARG A 44 8.34 2.13 -5.19
N SER A 45 8.39 1.63 -3.96
CA SER A 45 8.50 0.20 -3.65
C SER A 45 7.23 -0.55 -4.05
N ILE A 46 6.04 0.01 -3.78
CA ILE A 46 4.76 -0.56 -4.24
C ILE A 46 4.75 -0.72 -5.77
N ARG A 47 5.21 0.29 -6.53
CA ARG A 47 5.27 0.20 -8.00
C ARG A 47 6.20 -0.91 -8.49
N GLN A 48 7.25 -1.27 -7.74
CA GLN A 48 8.10 -2.41 -8.11
C GLN A 48 7.38 -3.76 -8.00
N TYR A 49 6.31 -3.83 -7.21
CA TYR A 49 5.51 -5.05 -7.09
C TYR A 49 4.63 -5.32 -8.31
N TYR A 50 4.41 -4.34 -9.18
CA TYR A 50 3.56 -4.51 -10.37
C TYR A 50 4.12 -5.57 -11.32
N LYS A 51 5.43 -5.50 -11.60
CA LYS A 51 6.12 -6.49 -12.43
C LYS A 51 6.27 -7.86 -11.76
N LYS A 52 6.19 -7.90 -10.42
CA LYS A 52 6.28 -9.13 -9.63
C LYS A 52 4.92 -9.76 -9.37
N ASN A 53 3.86 -9.17 -9.92
CA ASN A 53 2.47 -9.56 -9.68
C ASN A 53 2.09 -9.63 -8.18
N ILE A 54 2.72 -8.88 -7.28
CA ILE A 54 2.35 -8.93 -5.84
C ILE A 54 1.22 -7.94 -5.52
N ILE A 55 1.35 -6.71 -6.04
CA ILE A 55 0.34 -5.66 -5.99
C ILE A 55 0.16 -5.14 -7.42
N LYS A 56 -1.05 -4.71 -7.76
CA LYS A 56 -1.38 -4.04 -9.02
C LYS A 56 -2.18 -2.76 -8.76
N LYS A 57 -2.34 -1.95 -9.81
CA LYS A 57 -3.37 -0.91 -9.83
C LYS A 57 -4.74 -1.58 -9.94
N THR A 58 -5.76 -0.95 -9.36
CA THR A 58 -7.17 -1.28 -9.64
C THR A 58 -7.52 -0.99 -11.09
N GLU A 59 -8.54 -1.65 -11.64
CA GLU A 59 -9.02 -1.45 -13.02
C GLU A 59 -9.26 0.03 -13.33
N LYS A 60 -9.99 0.70 -12.44
CA LYS A 60 -10.07 2.17 -12.42
C LYS A 60 -9.02 2.69 -11.46
N SER A 61 -7.97 3.32 -11.99
CA SER A 61 -6.90 3.92 -11.19
C SER A 61 -7.47 5.00 -10.25
N LYS A 62 -7.27 4.83 -8.94
CA LYS A 62 -7.68 5.81 -7.92
C LYS A 62 -6.49 6.16 -7.03
N ARG A 63 -6.42 7.42 -6.60
CA ARG A 63 -5.33 7.91 -5.75
C ARG A 63 -5.29 7.13 -4.43
N LEU A 64 -4.11 6.63 -4.06
CA LEU A 64 -3.85 5.84 -2.85
C LEU A 64 -4.60 4.51 -2.74
N VAL A 65 -5.20 4.02 -3.84
CA VAL A 65 -5.87 2.74 -3.89
C VAL A 65 -5.03 1.73 -4.66
N TYR A 66 -4.87 0.56 -4.07
CA TYR A 66 -4.06 -0.54 -4.60
C TYR A 66 -4.79 -1.86 -4.43
N GLN A 67 -4.36 -2.87 -5.16
CA GLN A 67 -4.96 -4.20 -5.12
C GLN A 67 -3.89 -5.27 -5.02
N PHE A 68 -4.01 -6.19 -4.05
CA PHE A 68 -3.22 -7.41 -4.04
C PHE A 68 -3.62 -8.32 -5.19
N CYS A 69 -2.66 -9.02 -5.80
CA CYS A 69 -3.00 -10.04 -6.79
C CYS A 69 -3.48 -11.32 -6.09
N GLN A 70 -4.39 -12.06 -6.73
CA GLN A 70 -5.09 -13.20 -6.12
C GLN A 70 -4.18 -14.31 -5.59
N HIS A 71 -3.00 -14.55 -6.17
CA HIS A 71 -2.09 -15.58 -5.66
C HIS A 71 -1.32 -15.19 -4.38
N VAL A 72 -1.53 -13.97 -3.86
CA VAL A 72 -0.89 -13.45 -2.64
C VAL A 72 -1.87 -13.37 -1.47
N LEU A 73 -3.18 -13.48 -1.73
CA LEU A 73 -4.23 -13.49 -0.72
C LEU A 73 -4.56 -14.94 -0.33
#